data_AF-A0A964KST6-F1
#
_entry.id   AF-A0A964KST6-F1
#
_cell.length_a   1.000
_cell.length_b   1.000
_cell.length_c   1.000
_cell.angle_alpha   90.00
_cell.angle_beta   90.00
_cell.angle_gamma   90.00
#
_symmetry.space_group_name_H-M   'P 1'
#
loop_
_entity.id
_entity.type
_entity.pdbx_description
1 polymer ?
#
loop_
_entity_poly.entity_id
_entity_poly.type
_entity_poly.pdbx_seq_one_letter_code
_entity_poly.pdbx_strand_id
1 'polypeptide(L)'
;MNVILNTDEVHAVLTLVSAQVIDHVELSEAGRKLIRDWRRDHAMDTVDLDELTGAVNVALGNYIDERTTRMMRIRGALKVKKVR
;
A
#
# COMPACT_ATOMS: atom_id res chain seq x y z
N MET A 1 -2.85 21.43 2.24
CA MET A 1 -3.82 20.44 1.75
C MET A 1 -3.27 19.08 2.13
N ASN A 2 -3.96 18.32 3.00
CA ASN A 2 -3.49 17.00 3.41
C ASN A 2 -3.93 16.00 2.34
N VAL A 3 -2.97 15.37 1.67
CA VAL A 3 -3.25 14.34 0.65
C VAL A 3 -3.29 13.01 1.37
N ILE A 4 -4.49 12.46 1.55
CA ILE A 4 -4.67 11.13 2.14
C ILE A 4 -4.92 10.15 1.00
N LEU A 5 -4.04 9.14 0.89
CA LEU A 5 -4.17 8.07 -0.08
C LEU A 5 -4.99 6.92 0.51
N ASN A 6 -5.94 6.40 -0.26
CA ASN A 6 -6.62 5.15 0.04
C ASN A 6 -5.81 3.93 -0.42
N THR A 7 -6.27 2.72 -0.06
CA THR A 7 -5.59 1.46 -0.39
C THR A 7 -5.37 1.27 -1.89
N ASP A 8 -6.35 1.62 -2.73
CA ASP A 8 -6.25 1.50 -4.20
C ASP A 8 -5.20 2.46 -4.76
N GLU A 9 -5.16 3.69 -4.25
CA GLU A 9 -4.19 4.71 -4.64
C GLU A 9 -2.77 4.32 -4.21
N VAL A 10 -2.60 3.76 -3.01
CA VAL A 10 -1.31 3.24 -2.54
C VAL A 10 -0.88 2.04 -3.37
N HIS A 11 -1.79 1.14 -3.73
CA HIS A 11 -1.49 0.02 -4.62
C HIS A 11 -1.06 0.48 -6.02
N ALA A 12 -1.69 1.53 -6.56
CA ALA A 12 -1.28 2.14 -7.82
C ALA A 12 0.13 2.73 -7.75
N VAL A 13 0.44 3.46 -6.68
CA VAL A 13 1.79 4.01 -6.43
C VAL A 13 2.82 2.88 -6.28
N LEU A 14 2.52 1.86 -5.47
CA LEU A 14 3.33 0.66 -5.30
C LEU A 14 3.66 0.00 -6.64
N THR A 15 2.64 -0.19 -7.48
CA THR A 15 2.78 -0.82 -8.80
C THR A 15 3.67 0.01 -9.71
N LEU A 16 3.47 1.33 -9.75
CA LEU A 16 4.26 2.23 -10.58
C LEU A 16 5.73 2.28 -10.14
N VAL A 17 5.98 2.46 -8.84
CA VAL A 17 7.35 2.56 -8.30
C VAL A 17 8.09 1.24 -8.49
N SER A 18 7.45 0.11 -8.19
CA SER A 18 8.08 -1.21 -8.37
C SER A 18 8.37 -1.52 -9.85
N ALA A 19 7.50 -1.12 -10.77
CA ALA A 19 7.76 -1.24 -12.21
C ALA A 19 8.96 -0.39 -12.62
N GLN A 20 9.02 0.88 -12.20
CA GLN A 20 10.16 1.75 -12.48
C GLN A 20 11.49 1.17 -11.97
N VAL A 21 11.48 0.58 -10.78
CA VAL A 21 12.67 -0.08 -10.23
C VAL A 21 13.05 -1.32 -11.05
N ILE A 22 12.10 -2.19 -11.40
CA ILE A 22 12.38 -3.40 -12.16
C ILE A 22 12.93 -3.08 -13.57
N ASP A 23 12.39 -2.05 -14.21
CA ASP A 23 12.65 -1.75 -15.62
C ASP A 23 13.90 -0.88 -15.80
N HIS A 24 14.22 -0.01 -14.84
CA HIS A 24 15.27 1.00 -15.00
C HIS A 24 16.46 0.84 -14.05
N VAL A 25 16.39 -0.04 -13.05
CA VAL A 25 17.53 -0.33 -12.17
C VAL A 25 18.20 -1.62 -12.61
N GLU A 26 19.53 -1.61 -12.71
CA GLU A 26 20.33 -2.81 -12.95
C GLU A 26 20.28 -3.73 -11.72
N LEU A 27 19.34 -4.67 -11.77
CA LEU A 27 19.12 -5.66 -10.72
C LEU A 27 19.52 -7.04 -11.21
N SER A 28 20.04 -7.86 -10.29
CA SER A 28 20.16 -9.29 -10.52
C SER A 28 18.77 -9.94 -10.68
N GLU A 29 18.70 -11.11 -11.31
CA GLU A 29 17.44 -11.86 -11.42
C GLU A 29 16.83 -12.20 -10.05
N ALA A 30 17.67 -12.50 -9.06
CA ALA A 30 17.24 -12.69 -7.68
C ALA A 30 16.60 -11.42 -7.10
N GLY A 31 17.21 -10.24 -7.33
CA GLY A 31 16.67 -8.95 -6.89
C GLY A 31 15.32 -8.62 -7.55
N ARG A 32 15.21 -8.83 -8.86
CA ARG A 32 13.94 -8.68 -9.59
C ARG A 32 12.85 -9.60 -9.04
N LYS A 33 13.20 -10.85 -8.73
CA LYS A 33 12.27 -11.81 -8.13
C LYS A 33 11.79 -11.33 -6.76
N LEU A 34 12.68 -10.84 -5.89
CA LEU A 34 12.30 -10.33 -4.58
C LEU A 34 11.31 -9.15 -4.66
N ILE A 35 11.50 -8.21 -5.58
CA ILE A 35 10.56 -7.09 -5.77
C ILE A 35 9.21 -7.58 -6.28
N ARG A 36 9.20 -8.52 -7.24
CA ARG A 36 7.95 -9.12 -7.74
C ARG A 36 7.21 -9.90 -6.65
N ASP A 37 7.95 -10.59 -5.80
CA ASP A 37 7.39 -11.34 -4.68
C ASP A 37 6.80 -10.38 -3.64
N TRP A 38 7.55 -9.35 -3.26
CA TRP A 38 7.08 -8.30 -2.35
C TRP A 38 5.82 -7.59 -2.87
N ARG A 39 5.74 -7.29 -4.18
CA ARG A 39 4.53 -6.73 -4.81
C ARG A 39 3.33 -7.67 -4.70
N ARG A 40 3.55 -8.98 -4.77
CA ARG A 40 2.48 -9.98 -4.65
C ARG A 40 1.97 -10.09 -3.21
N ASP A 41 2.86 -9.97 -2.22
CA ASP A 41 2.47 -9.99 -0.81
C ASP A 41 1.60 -8.75 -0.46
N HIS A 42 1.83 -7.63 -1.16
CA HIS A 42 1.06 -6.38 -1.05
C HIS A 42 -0.03 -6.25 -2.13
N ALA A 43 -0.61 -7.36 -2.57
CA ALA A 43 -1.74 -7.34 -3.50
C ALA A 43 -2.99 -6.66 -2.88
N MET A 44 -3.96 -6.34 -3.72
CA MET A 44 -5.26 -5.82 -3.26
C MET A 44 -5.88 -6.73 -2.19
N ASP A 45 -6.56 -6.11 -1.23
CA ASP A 45 -7.22 -6.75 -0.09
C ASP A 45 -6.31 -7.47 0.93
N THR A 46 -4.99 -7.44 0.78
CA THR A 46 -4.07 -8.01 1.78
C THR A 46 -3.90 -7.10 2.99
N VAL A 47 -3.58 -7.71 4.14
CA VAL A 47 -3.28 -6.95 5.38
C VAL A 47 -2.01 -6.12 5.18
N ASP A 48 -1.03 -6.65 4.45
CA ASP A 48 0.24 -5.97 4.20
C ASP A 48 0.04 -4.67 3.40
N LEU A 49 -0.88 -4.66 2.42
CA LEU A 49 -1.24 -3.45 1.70
C LEU A 49 -2.00 -2.44 2.59
N ASP A 50 -2.88 -2.92 3.47
CA ASP A 50 -3.60 -2.07 4.44
C ASP A 50 -2.59 -1.39 5.41
N GLU A 51 -1.57 -2.11 5.87
CA GLU A 51 -0.50 -1.59 6.72
C GLU A 51 0.41 -0.60 5.97
N LEU A 52 0.82 -0.94 4.75
CA LEU A 52 1.58 -0.06 3.87
C LEU A 52 0.84 1.26 3.62
N THR A 53 -0.48 1.20 3.43
CA THR A 53 -1.32 2.39 3.22
C THR A 53 -1.25 3.34 4.40
N GLY A 54 -1.31 2.81 5.63
CA GLY A 54 -1.09 3.61 6.83
C GLY A 54 0.31 4.23 6.87
N ALA A 55 1.34 3.42 6.63
CA ALA A 55 2.73 3.85 6.67
C ALA A 55 3.03 4.96 5.64
N VAL A 56 2.54 4.83 4.40
CA VAL A 56 2.71 5.85 3.35
C VAL A 56 2.07 7.17 3.76
N ASN A 57 0.85 7.14 4.29
CA ASN A 57 0.17 8.36 4.71
C ASN A 57 0.88 9.06 5.87
N VAL A 58 1.45 8.31 6.82
CA VAL A 58 2.32 8.88 7.88
C VAL A 58 3.58 9.49 7.28
N ALA A 59 4.23 8.80 6.35
CA ALA A 59 5.44 9.27 5.69
C ALA A 59 5.20 10.55 4.85
N LEU A 60 4.00 10.73 4.31
CA LEU A 60 3.57 11.96 3.62
C LEU A 60 3.30 13.14 4.58
N GLY A 61 3.45 12.94 5.89
CA GLY A 61 3.25 13.98 6.90
C GLY A 61 1.78 14.16 7.32
N ASN A 62 0.89 13.21 7.00
CA ASN A 62 -0.48 13.28 7.47
C ASN A 62 -0.57 12.85 8.93
N TYR A 63 -1.25 13.66 9.74
CA TYR A 63 -1.71 13.21 11.06
C TYR A 63 -2.89 12.26 10.88
N ILE A 64 -2.69 10.99 11.23
CA ILE A 64 -3.71 9.96 11.09
C ILE A 64 -4.40 9.76 12.44
N ASP A 65 -5.59 10.35 12.61
CA ASP A 65 -6.47 10.04 13.74
C ASP A 65 -7.25 8.72 13.48
N GLU A 66 -7.93 8.20 14.51
CA GLU A 66 -8.74 6.97 14.38
C GLU A 66 -9.83 7.09 13.30
N ARG A 67 -10.38 8.29 13.12
CA ARG A 67 -11.42 8.57 12.11
C ARG A 67 -10.84 8.47 10.70
N THR A 68 -9.64 9.00 10.48
CA THR A 68 -8.91 8.99 9.20
C THR A 68 -8.46 7.57 8.87
N THR A 69 -8.00 6.82 9.88
CA THR A 69 -7.73 5.38 9.74
C THR A 69 -8.93 4.61 9.22
N ARG A 70 -10.14 4.90 9.73
CA ARG A 70 -11.37 4.26 9.23
C ARG A 70 -11.68 4.69 7.79
N MET A 71 -11.54 5.96 7.45
CA MET A 71 -11.80 6.44 6.08
C MET A 71 -10.90 5.80 5.03
N MET A 72 -9.61 5.61 5.33
CA MET A 72 -8.67 4.91 4.43
C MET A 72 -9.11 3.47 4.13
N ARG A 73 -9.80 2.81 5.07
CA ARG A 73 -10.27 1.42 4.93
C ARG A 73 -11.63 1.28 4.24
N ILE A 74 -12.42 2.35 4.12
CA ILE A 74 -13.86 2.26 3.79
C ILE A 74 -14.17 2.35 2.28
N ARG A 75 -13.25 2.80 1.43
CA ARG A 75 -13.42 2.69 -0.03
C ARG A 75 -12.72 1.42 -0.53
N GLY A 76 -13.48 0.32 -0.56
CA GLY A 76 -13.05 -0.95 -1.15
C GLY A 76 -13.71 -2.16 -0.48
N ALA A 77 -13.66 -2.24 0.85
CA ALA A 77 -14.34 -3.28 1.59
C ALA A 77 -14.70 -2.79 3.01
N LEU A 78 -15.98 -2.85 3.35
CA LEU A 78 -16.39 -3.01 4.74
C LEU A 78 -15.83 -4.36 5.24
N LYS A 79 -14.55 -4.43 5.61
CA LYS A 79 -14.02 -5.50 6.46
C LYS A 79 -14.61 -5.28 7.86
N VAL A 80 -15.86 -5.68 8.04
CA VAL A 80 -16.46 -5.84 9.36
C VAL A 80 -15.69 -6.95 10.04
N LYS A 81 -14.77 -6.58 10.95
CA LYS A 81 -14.12 -7.52 11.86
C LYS A 81 -15.23 -8.19 12.65
N LYS A 82 -15.63 -9.41 12.28
CA LYS A 82 -16.51 -10.25 13.09
C LYS A 82 -15.78 -10.49 14.41
N VAL A 83 -16.21 -9.79 15.44
CA VAL A 83 -15.88 -10.09 16.83
C VAL A 83 -16.55 -11.43 17.14
N ARG A 84 -15.75 -12.44 17.49
CA ARG A 84 -16.23 -13.65 18.16
C ARG A 84 -16.29 -13.37 19.66
#